data_AF-A0A9J5WAH6-F1
#
_entry.id   AF-A0A9J5WAH6-F1
#
_cell.length_a   1.000
_cell.length_b   1.000
_cell.length_c   1.000
_cell.angle_alpha   90.00
_cell.angle_beta   90.00
_cell.angle_gamma   90.00
#
_symmetry.space_group_name_H-M   'P 1'
#
loop_
_entity.id
_entity.type
_entity.pdbx_description
1 polymer ?
#
loop_
_entity_poly.entity_id
_entity_poly.type
_entity_poly.pdbx_seq_one_letter_code
_entity_poly.pdbx_strand_id
1 'polypeptide(L)' 'MEFNIHDKTQICFDLILLSSIMPIMDGIEATKKFQLMGITMMIVRITTPDDNEEYHKEFMEVVLDECNEKPLTKEIL' A
#
# COMPACT_ATOMS: atom_id res chain seq x y z
N MET A 1 12.98 -16.61 9.18
CA MET A 1 11.69 -16.62 9.91
C MET A 1 10.77 -15.72 9.11
N GLU A 2 9.98 -16.30 8.22
CA GLU A 2 9.00 -15.56 7.41
C GLU A 2 7.83 -15.17 8.30
N PHE A 3 7.54 -13.88 8.37
CA PHE A 3 6.36 -13.36 9.05
C PHE A 3 5.17 -13.52 8.10
N ASN A 4 4.35 -14.54 8.34
CA ASN A 4 3.13 -14.75 7.59
C ASN A 4 1.96 -14.10 8.36
N ILE A 5 1.50 -12.94 7.88
CA ILE A 5 0.44 -12.13 8.52
C ILE A 5 -0.86 -12.94 8.70
N HIS A 6 -1.07 -13.95 7.85
CA HIS A 6 -2.27 -14.78 7.88
C HIS A 6 -2.33 -15.81 9.02
N ASP A 7 -1.20 -16.15 9.66
CA ASP A 7 -1.12 -17.40 10.46
C ASP A 7 -1.44 -17.23 11.96
N LYS A 8 -1.61 -15.99 12.46
CA LYS A 8 -1.88 -15.75 13.91
C LYS A 8 -3.16 -14.98 14.24
N THR A 9 -3.80 -14.30 13.30
CA THR A 9 -4.93 -13.41 13.63
C THR A 9 -6.23 -13.73 12.89
N GLN A 10 -6.21 -14.49 11.78
CA GLN A 10 -7.34 -14.61 10.84
C GLN A 10 -7.94 -13.25 10.41
N ILE A 11 -7.20 -12.15 10.55
CA ILE A 11 -7.69 -10.83 10.15
C ILE A 11 -7.45 -10.70 8.65
N CYS A 12 -8.49 -11.00 7.87
CA CYS A 12 -8.61 -10.52 6.50
C CYS A 12 -9.16 -9.10 6.55
N PHE A 13 -8.51 -8.17 5.86
CA PHE A 13 -9.14 -6.87 5.59
C PHE A 13 -9.71 -6.90 4.17
N ASP A 14 -10.72 -6.10 3.91
CA ASP A 14 -11.25 -5.94 2.55
C ASP A 14 -10.40 -4.95 1.74
N LEU A 15 -9.73 -4.02 2.44
CA LEU A 15 -8.99 -2.91 1.86
C LEU A 15 -7.82 -2.52 2.78
N ILE A 16 -6.66 -2.24 2.17
CA ILE A 16 -5.51 -1.62 2.82
C ILE A 16 -5.35 -0.21 2.27
N LEU A 17 -5.43 0.80 3.15
CA LEU A 17 -5.02 2.17 2.82
C LEU A 17 -3.54 2.34 3.18
N LEU A 18 -2.68 2.50 2.18
CA LEU A 18 -1.22 2.52 2.37
C LEU A 18 -0.62 3.89 2.09
N SER A 19 -0.05 4.52 3.12
CA SER A 19 0.69 5.78 2.96
C SER A 19 1.99 5.57 2.18
N SER A 20 2.31 6.47 1.26
CA SER A 20 3.62 6.49 0.57
C SER A 20 4.77 6.73 1.54
N ILE A 21 4.61 7.73 2.40
CA ILE A 21 5.59 8.09 3.43
C ILE A 21 5.26 7.36 4.73
N MET A 22 6.24 6.63 5.24
CA MET A 22 6.22 5.90 6.50
C MET A 22 7.65 5.92 7.10
N PRO A 23 7.81 5.89 8.43
CA PRO A 23 9.09 6.19 9.08
C PRO A 23 10.19 5.13 8.92
N ILE A 24 9.83 3.89 8.57
CA ILE A 24 10.78 2.75 8.54
C ILE A 24 10.86 2.11 7.15
N MET A 25 9.74 1.96 6.47
CA MET A 25 9.60 1.25 5.19
C MET A 25 8.55 2.01 4.38
N ASP A 26 8.84 2.35 3.13
CA ASP A 26 7.90 3.07 2.28
C ASP A 26 6.75 2.19 1.76
N GLY A 27 5.78 2.81 1.09
CA GLY A 27 4.65 2.12 0.50
C GLY A 27 5.02 1.10 -0.59
N ILE A 28 6.11 1.29 -1.35
CA ILE A 28 6.55 0.34 -2.39
C ILE A 28 7.05 -0.93 -1.72
N GLU A 29 7.98 -0.77 -0.79
CA GLU A 29 8.61 -1.87 -0.09
C GLU A 29 7.58 -2.68 0.70
N ALA A 30 6.63 -1.99 1.35
CA ALA A 30 5.51 -2.62 2.03
C ALA A 30 4.67 -3.48 1.07
N THR A 31 4.33 -2.93 -0.09
CA THR A 31 3.57 -3.63 -1.13
C THR A 31 4.30 -4.85 -1.67
N LYS A 32 5.59 -4.72 -2.00
CA LYS A 32 6.42 -5.84 -2.46
C LYS A 32 6.43 -6.96 -1.41
N LYS A 33 6.50 -6.62 -0.12
CA LYS A 33 6.37 -7.60 0.97
C LYS A 33 4.98 -8.23 1.04
N PHE A 34 3.92 -7.46 0.84
CA PHE A 34 2.55 -7.99 0.82
C PHE A 34 2.37 -9.03 -0.29
N GLN A 35 2.91 -8.77 -1.48
CA GLN A 35 2.90 -9.72 -2.59
C GLN A 35 3.68 -11.00 -2.27
N LEU A 36 4.88 -10.87 -1.69
CA LEU A 36 5.68 -12.01 -1.25
C LEU A 36 4.99 -12.82 -0.15
N MET A 37 4.17 -12.18 0.68
CA MET A 37 3.33 -12.83 1.70
C MET A 37 2.06 -13.46 1.13
N GLY A 38 1.76 -13.29 -0.17
CA GLY A 38 0.56 -13.82 -0.81
C GLY A 38 -0.72 -13.03 -0.48
N ILE A 39 -0.60 -11.76 -0.08
CA ILE A 39 -1.75 -10.89 0.16
C ILE A 39 -2.38 -10.52 -1.19
N THR A 40 -3.67 -10.81 -1.37
CA THR A 40 -4.44 -10.54 -2.59
C THR A 40 -5.49 -9.43 -2.42
N MET A 41 -5.44 -8.72 -1.30
CA MET A 41 -6.42 -7.69 -0.95
C MET A 41 -6.16 -6.41 -1.75
N MET A 42 -7.21 -5.59 -1.92
CA MET A 42 -7.10 -4.29 -2.57
C MET A 42 -6.23 -3.36 -1.72
N ILE A 43 -5.29 -2.67 -2.35
CA ILE A 43 -4.36 -1.73 -1.71
C ILE A 43 -4.55 -0.36 -2.36
N VAL A 44 -5.22 0.55 -1.67
CA VAL A 44 -5.36 1.94 -2.13
C VAL A 44 -4.24 2.77 -1.54
N ARG A 45 -3.47 3.42 -2.40
CA ARG A 45 -2.30 4.20 -2.00
C ARG A 45 -2.68 5.63 -1.67
N ILE A 46 -2.08 6.14 -0.60
CA ILE A 46 -2.24 7.50 -0.13
C ILE A 46 -0.92 8.27 -0.30
N THR A 47 -0.80 9.03 -1.38
CA THR A 47 0.41 9.79 -1.74
C THR A 47 0.51 11.13 -1.01
N THR A 48 1.71 11.69 -1.04
CA THR A 48 1.95 13.07 -0.61
C THR A 48 2.24 13.96 -1.82
N PRO A 49 2.02 15.29 -1.71
CA PRO A 49 2.34 16.22 -2.80
C PRO A 49 3.82 16.22 -3.20
N ASP A 50 4.70 15.74 -2.32
CA ASP A 50 6.15 15.66 -2.55
C ASP A 50 6.58 14.36 -3.28
N ASP A 51 5.65 13.43 -3.52
CA ASP A 51 5.93 12.19 -4.23
C ASP A 51 6.20 12.50 -5.72
N ASN A 52 7.38 12.09 -6.22
CA ASN A 52 7.81 12.43 -7.58
C ASN A 52 7.24 11.47 -8.64
N GLU A 53 7.28 11.87 -9.91
CA GLU A 53 6.72 11.08 -11.03
C GLU A 53 7.37 9.70 -11.19
N GLU A 54 8.63 9.55 -10.81
CA GLU A 54 9.36 8.27 -10.85
C GLU A 54 8.82 7.29 -9.81
N TYR A 55 8.57 7.78 -8.60
CA TYR A 55 7.87 7.04 -7.55
C TYR A 55 6.51 6.62 -8.10
N HIS A 56 5.68 7.53 -8.63
CA HIS A 56 4.41 7.16 -9.24
C HIS A 56 4.50 6.03 -10.29
N LYS A 57 5.53 6.03 -11.15
CA LYS A 57 5.75 4.98 -12.16
C LYS A 57 6.09 3.63 -11.56
N GLU A 58 7.06 3.57 -10.64
CA GLU A 58 7.44 2.31 -10.00
C GLU A 58 6.24 1.68 -9.25
N PHE A 59 5.33 2.50 -8.73
CA PHE A 59 4.11 2.00 -8.09
C PHE A 59 3.10 1.40 -9.04
N MET A 60 2.82 2.05 -10.18
CA MET A 60 1.85 1.53 -11.16
C MET A 60 2.30 0.18 -11.74
N GLU A 61 3.61 -0.08 -11.75
CA GLU A 61 4.16 -1.38 -12.16
C GLU A 61 3.98 -2.47 -11.10
N VAL A 62 3.97 -2.09 -9.82
CA VAL A 62 3.87 -3.04 -8.70
C VAL A 62 2.41 -3.34 -8.35
N VAL A 63 1.49 -2.37 -8.44
CA VAL A 63 0.07 -2.56 -8.08
C VAL A 63 -0.84 -1.94 -9.13
N LEU A 64 -1.92 -2.66 -9.45
CA LEU A 64 -2.95 -2.23 -10.38
C LEU A 64 -4.12 -1.47 -9.69
N ASP A 65 -3.86 -0.79 -8.57
CA ASP A 65 -4.90 -0.17 -7.72
C ASP A 65 -4.82 1.37 -7.68
N GLU A 66 -5.89 1.97 -7.14
CA GLU A 66 -6.11 3.42 -7.06
C GLU A 66 -5.08 4.17 -6.19
N CYS A 67 -4.79 5.41 -6.59
CA CYS A 67 -3.86 6.30 -5.93
C CYS A 67 -4.55 7.63 -5.60
N ASN A 68 -4.59 7.99 -4.31
CA ASN A 68 -5.21 9.21 -3.81
C ASN A 68 -4.18 10.10 -3.11
N GLU A 69 -4.18 11.40 -3.40
CA GLU A 69 -3.29 12.37 -2.75
C GLU A 69 -3.88 12.85 -1.42
N LYS A 70 -3.01 13.12 -0.43
CA LYS A 70 -3.42 13.80 0.81
C LYS A 70 -3.75 15.28 0.55
N PRO A 71 -4.70 15.87 1.30
CA PRO A 71 -5.50 15.27 2.36
C PRO A 71 -6.69 14.47 1.80
N LEU A 72 -6.99 13.32 2.42
CA LEU A 72 -8.17 12.52 2.07
C LEU A 72 -9.44 13.20 2.58
N THR A 73 -10.47 13.19 1.73
CA THR A 73 -11.82 13.64 2.09
C THR A 73 -12.74 12.43 2.29
N LYS A 74 -13.89 12.65 2.94
CA LYS A 74 -14.91 11.59 3.15
C LYS A 74 -15.57 11.10 1.85
N GLU A 75 -15.32 11.76 0.73
CA GLU A 75 -15.84 11.33 -0.58
C GLU A 75 -14.94 10.27 -1.23
N ILE A 76 -13.69 10.18 -0.76
CA ILE A 76 -12.66 9.24 -1.24
C ILE A 76 -12.65 7.94 -0.40
N LEU A 77 -13.33 7.93 0.76
CA LEU A 77 -13.42 6.82 1.72
C LEU A 77 -14.85 6.30 1.84
#